data_AF-A0A6M1T384-F1
#
_entry.id   AF-A0A6M1T384-F1
#
_cell.length_a   1.000
_cell.length_b   1.000
_cell.length_c   1.000
_cell.angle_alpha   90.00
_cell.angle_beta   90.00
_cell.angle_gamma   90.00
#
_symmetry.space_group_name_H-M   'P 1'
#
loop_
_entity.id
_entity.type
_entity.pdbx_description
1 polymer ?
#
loop_
_entity_poly.entity_id
_entity_poly.type
_entity_poly.pdbx_seq_one_letter_code
_entity_poly.pdbx_strand_id
1 'polypeptide(L)'
;MNRFLPALLTVSLFAAAPAVAADHDFEVSNRTSAGLTSIAVQGGQVIDFQRVASSGNRNFTLRLPDGVCATRLIASFDDGDTLTIDYDACNEGGIALGHEGD
;
A
#
# COMPACT_ATOMS: atom_id res chain seq x y z
N MET A 1 -46.35 39.31 22.30
CA MET A 1 -45.47 38.69 23.31
C MET A 1 -45.11 37.29 22.81
N ASN A 2 -43.81 37.07 22.62
CA ASN A 2 -43.22 36.06 21.74
C ASN A 2 -43.42 34.61 22.22
N ARG A 3 -43.74 33.72 21.27
CA ARG A 3 -43.71 32.27 21.44
C ARG A 3 -42.26 31.79 21.39
N PHE A 4 -41.78 31.18 22.46
CA PHE A 4 -40.49 30.48 22.51
C PHE A 4 -40.66 29.08 21.86
N LEU A 5 -39.93 28.81 20.77
CA LEU A 5 -39.74 27.45 20.26
C LEU A 5 -38.50 26.85 20.92
N PRO A 6 -38.56 25.62 21.48
CA PRO A 6 -37.37 24.88 21.84
C PRO A 6 -36.80 24.20 20.59
N ALA A 7 -35.62 24.62 20.16
CA ALA A 7 -34.87 23.94 19.12
C ALA A 7 -34.38 22.59 19.65
N LEU A 8 -34.90 21.49 19.09
CA LEU A 8 -34.38 20.14 19.29
C LEU A 8 -32.98 20.05 18.68
N LEU A 9 -31.97 19.95 19.54
CA LEU A 9 -30.62 19.56 19.19
C LEU A 9 -30.59 18.08 18.82
N THR A 10 -30.62 17.78 17.52
CA THR A 10 -30.37 16.43 17.01
C THR A 10 -28.86 16.15 17.10
N VAL A 11 -28.46 15.35 18.09
CA VAL A 11 -27.08 14.86 18.19
C VAL A 11 -26.91 13.73 17.18
N SER A 12 -26.30 14.04 16.03
CA SER A 12 -25.85 13.01 15.08
C SER A 12 -24.67 12.26 15.68
N LEU A 13 -24.91 11.04 16.18
CA LEU A 13 -23.85 10.07 16.45
C LEU A 13 -23.24 9.64 15.11
N PHE A 14 -22.05 10.16 14.79
CA PHE A 14 -21.17 9.51 13.81
C PHE A 14 -20.69 8.20 14.42
N ALA A 15 -21.33 7.09 14.06
CA ALA A 15 -20.78 5.77 14.29
C ALA A 15 -19.52 5.65 13.42
N ALA A 16 -18.34 5.64 14.06
CA ALA A 16 -17.10 5.25 13.39
C ALA A 16 -17.26 3.79 12.97
N ALA A 17 -17.41 3.56 11.66
CA ALA A 17 -17.39 2.21 11.12
C ALA A 17 -16.01 1.57 11.44
N PRO A 18 -15.95 0.27 11.77
CA PRO A 18 -14.68 -0.40 11.94
C PRO A 18 -13.91 -0.31 10.63
N ALA A 19 -12.74 0.32 10.68
CA ALA A 19 -11.77 0.35 9.60
C ALA A 19 -11.43 -1.09 9.18
N VAL A 20 -11.92 -1.52 8.02
CA VAL A 20 -11.70 -2.87 7.50
C VAL A 20 -10.45 -2.80 6.64
N ALA A 21 -9.40 -3.55 7.00
CA ALA A 21 -8.21 -3.64 6.16
C ALA A 21 -8.61 -4.12 4.74
N ALA A 22 -8.08 -3.46 3.72
CA ALA A 22 -8.40 -3.72 2.32
C ALA A 22 -7.25 -4.50 1.67
N ASP A 23 -7.63 -5.52 0.88
CA ASP A 23 -6.72 -6.33 0.10
C ASP A 23 -6.68 -5.81 -1.34
N HIS A 24 -5.48 -5.58 -1.86
CA HIS A 24 -5.25 -5.04 -3.18
C HIS A 24 -4.31 -5.96 -3.96
N ASP A 25 -4.59 -6.16 -5.25
CA ASP A 25 -3.63 -6.75 -6.16
C ASP A 25 -2.50 -5.75 -6.41
N PHE A 26 -1.26 -6.23 -6.28
CA PHE A 26 -0.05 -5.44 -6.37
C PHE A 26 0.96 -6.15 -7.27
N GLU A 27 1.20 -5.60 -8.47
CA GLU A 27 2.22 -6.14 -9.39
C GLU A 27 3.60 -5.58 -9.10
N VAL A 28 4.61 -6.44 -9.10
CA VAL A 28 6.02 -6.07 -8.99
C VAL A 28 6.74 -6.54 -10.24
N SER A 29 7.29 -5.59 -10.98
CA SER A 29 8.18 -5.83 -12.11
C SER A 29 9.63 -5.61 -11.66
N ASN A 30 10.39 -6.69 -11.49
CA ASN A 30 11.80 -6.62 -11.17
C ASN A 30 12.63 -6.48 -12.46
N ARG A 31 12.98 -5.25 -12.84
CA ARG A 31 13.82 -4.94 -14.00
C ARG A 31 15.32 -4.89 -13.67
N THR A 32 15.70 -5.32 -12.48
CA THR A 32 17.12 -5.39 -12.08
C THR A 32 17.78 -6.68 -12.58
N SER A 33 19.11 -6.73 -12.51
CA SER A 33 19.90 -7.94 -12.79
C SER A 33 19.92 -8.96 -11.65
N ALA A 34 19.44 -8.59 -10.47
CA ALA A 34 19.37 -9.46 -9.29
C ALA A 34 17.93 -9.94 -9.05
N GLY A 35 17.77 -11.08 -8.37
CA GLY A 35 16.44 -11.52 -7.94
C GLY A 35 15.95 -10.70 -6.75
N LEU A 36 14.66 -10.43 -6.71
CA LEU A 36 13.99 -9.77 -5.57
C LEU A 36 13.59 -10.83 -4.55
N THR A 37 14.11 -10.72 -3.34
CA THR A 37 13.98 -11.71 -2.28
C THR A 37 13.01 -11.31 -1.18
N SER A 38 12.73 -10.01 -1.04
CA SER A 38 11.74 -9.50 -0.09
C SER A 38 11.20 -8.15 -0.53
N ILE A 39 9.99 -7.85 -0.07
CA ILE A 39 9.36 -6.53 -0.15
C ILE A 39 8.72 -6.22 1.20
N ALA A 40 8.96 -5.02 1.71
CA ALA A 40 8.23 -4.44 2.81
C ALA A 40 7.54 -3.15 2.35
N VAL A 41 6.27 -2.99 2.69
CA VAL A 41 5.48 -1.79 2.39
C VAL A 41 5.12 -1.12 3.71
N GLN A 42 5.47 0.15 3.87
CA GLN A 42 5.27 0.86 5.13
C GLN A 42 3.78 0.98 5.45
N GLY A 43 3.37 0.47 6.60
CA GLY A 43 1.96 0.49 7.01
C GLY A 43 1.09 -0.56 6.32
N GLY A 44 1.66 -1.37 5.41
CA GLY A 44 0.98 -2.48 4.76
C GLY A 44 1.60 -3.84 5.08
N GLN A 45 0.96 -4.89 4.61
CA GLN A 45 1.45 -6.26 4.65
C GLN A 45 1.40 -6.86 3.25
N VAL A 46 2.54 -7.34 2.75
CA VAL A 46 2.59 -8.15 1.54
C VAL A 46 2.30 -9.60 1.93
N ILE A 47 1.26 -10.18 1.32
CA ILE A 47 0.78 -11.54 1.56
C ILE A 47 1.28 -12.45 0.43
N ASP A 48 1.64 -13.69 0.81
CA ASP A 48 2.09 -14.74 -0.12
C ASP A 48 3.24 -14.32 -1.04
N PHE A 49 4.17 -13.51 -0.52
CA PHE A 49 5.34 -13.10 -1.28
C PHE A 49 6.14 -14.31 -1.78
N GLN A 50 6.50 -14.25 -3.05
CA GLN A 50 7.39 -15.19 -3.70
C GLN A 50 8.51 -14.43 -4.37
N ARG A 51 9.71 -15.01 -4.33
CA ARG A 51 10.88 -14.45 -5.01
C ARG A 51 10.56 -14.12 -6.47
N VAL A 52 10.92 -12.91 -6.89
CA VAL A 52 10.81 -12.47 -8.29
C VAL A 52 12.19 -12.62 -8.92
N ALA A 53 12.30 -13.38 -10.01
CA ALA A 53 13.56 -13.51 -10.73
C ALA A 53 14.02 -12.15 -11.29
N SER A 54 15.30 -12.04 -11.64
CA SER A 54 15.81 -10.90 -12.43
C SER A 54 15.01 -10.75 -13.73
N SER A 55 14.66 -9.52 -14.09
CA SER A 55 13.80 -9.21 -15.27
C SER A 55 12.42 -9.90 -15.24
N GLY A 56 11.94 -10.31 -14.07
CA GLY A 56 10.67 -11.02 -13.89
C GLY A 56 9.56 -10.14 -13.33
N ASN A 57 8.32 -10.57 -13.50
CA ASN A 57 7.14 -9.93 -12.91
C ASN A 57 6.36 -10.92 -12.04
N ARG A 58 5.74 -10.45 -10.96
CA ARG A 58 4.78 -11.21 -10.15
C ARG A 58 3.72 -10.30 -9.53
N ASN A 59 2.54 -10.86 -9.32
CA ASN A 59 1.49 -10.22 -8.53
C ASN A 59 1.45 -10.80 -7.13
N PHE A 60 1.19 -9.94 -6.17
CA PHE A 60 1.00 -10.27 -4.76
C PHE A 60 -0.25 -9.58 -4.25
N THR A 61 -0.68 -9.97 -3.05
CA THR A 61 -1.72 -9.23 -2.34
C THR A 61 -1.06 -8.28 -1.35
N LEU A 62 -1.36 -7.00 -1.49
CA LEU A 62 -1.01 -5.98 -0.51
C LEU A 62 -2.22 -5.69 0.36
N ARG A 63 -2.12 -6.00 1.66
CA ARG A 63 -3.12 -5.65 2.66
C ARG A 63 -2.76 -4.32 3.32
N LEU A 64 -3.63 -3.33 3.19
CA LEU A 64 -3.50 -2.03 3.84
C LEU A 64 -4.56 -1.86 4.93
N PRO A 65 -4.23 -1.30 6.10
CA PRO A 65 -5.23 -0.82 7.03
C PRO A 65 -6.02 0.33 6.40
N ASP A 66 -7.33 0.36 6.68
CA ASP A 66 -8.25 1.32 6.05
C ASP A 66 -7.80 2.78 6.26
N GLY A 67 -7.91 3.58 5.20
CA GLY A 67 -7.50 4.98 5.19
C GLY A 67 -5.99 5.24 5.27
N VAL A 68 -5.14 4.22 5.24
CA VAL A 68 -3.68 4.37 5.24
C VAL A 68 -3.12 4.06 3.84
N CYS A 69 -2.64 5.10 3.18
CA CYS A 69 -1.83 4.96 1.98
C CYS A 69 -0.38 4.76 2.42
N ALA A 70 0.17 3.57 2.14
CA ALA A 70 1.61 3.38 2.25
C ALA A 70 2.29 4.33 1.27
N THR A 71 3.34 5.01 1.73
CA THR A 71 4.12 5.96 0.93
C THR A 71 5.54 5.48 0.65
N ARG A 72 5.91 4.30 1.17
CA ARG A 72 7.28 3.79 1.09
C ARG A 72 7.33 2.28 0.93
N LEU A 73 8.17 1.85 0.00
CA LEU A 73 8.48 0.46 -0.27
C LEU A 73 9.98 0.22 -0.09
N ILE A 74 10.33 -0.90 0.52
CA ILE A 74 11.70 -1.38 0.70
C ILE A 74 11.81 -2.74 0.02
N ALA A 75 12.69 -2.84 -0.96
CA ALA A 75 12.97 -4.05 -1.73
C ALA A 75 14.38 -4.55 -1.41
N SER A 76 14.54 -5.86 -1.18
CA SER A 76 15.86 -6.47 -0.96
C SER A 76 16.17 -7.50 -2.03
N PHE A 77 17.42 -7.50 -2.50
CA PHE A 77 17.86 -8.30 -3.64
C PHE A 77 18.86 -9.39 -3.22
N ASP A 78 19.06 -10.38 -4.09
CA ASP A 78 19.95 -11.53 -3.84
C ASP A 78 21.44 -11.20 -3.78
N ASP A 79 21.85 -10.08 -4.35
CA ASP A 79 23.20 -9.54 -4.27
C ASP A 79 23.47 -8.83 -2.93
N GLY A 80 22.44 -8.70 -2.08
CA GLY A 80 22.50 -8.01 -0.79
C GLY A 80 22.10 -6.54 -0.86
N ASP A 81 21.79 -6.00 -2.05
CA ASP A 81 21.36 -4.63 -2.19
C ASP A 81 19.95 -4.42 -1.64
N THR A 82 19.68 -3.19 -1.22
CA THR A 82 18.36 -2.76 -0.76
C THR A 82 18.00 -1.45 -1.44
N LEU A 83 16.79 -1.39 -1.99
CA LEU A 83 16.23 -0.21 -2.63
C LEU A 83 15.06 0.30 -1.81
N THR A 84 15.05 1.59 -1.52
CA THR A 84 13.92 2.28 -0.89
C THR A 84 13.32 3.23 -1.89
N ILE A 85 12.01 3.12 -2.11
CA ILE A 85 11.27 3.90 -3.11
C ILE A 85 10.07 4.53 -2.41
N ASP A 86 9.78 5.78 -2.76
CA ASP A 86 8.49 6.37 -2.41
C ASP A 86 7.42 5.79 -3.35
N TYR A 87 6.40 5.16 -2.77
CA TYR A 87 5.39 4.37 -3.47
C TYR A 87 4.03 4.69 -2.88
N ASP A 88 3.05 5.11 -3.66
CA ASP A 88 1.70 5.44 -3.19
C ASP A 88 0.73 4.29 -3.45
N ALA A 89 0.56 3.42 -2.46
CA ALA A 89 -0.25 2.22 -2.61
C ALA A 89 -1.75 2.48 -2.85
N CYS A 90 -2.25 3.68 -2.60
CA CYS A 90 -3.65 4.03 -2.86
C CYS A 90 -3.91 4.39 -4.33
N ASN A 91 -2.89 4.89 -5.02
CA ASN A 91 -2.99 5.34 -6.41
C ASN A 91 -2.25 4.42 -7.38
N GLU A 92 -1.30 3.62 -6.89
CA GLU A 92 -0.46 2.75 -7.70
C GLU A 92 -0.79 1.27 -7.46
N GLY A 93 -1.26 0.58 -8.51
CA GLY A 93 -1.54 -0.87 -8.47
C GLY A 93 -0.30 -1.76 -8.61
N GLY A 94 0.90 -1.18 -8.67
CA GLY A 94 2.14 -1.93 -8.85
C GLY A 94 3.36 -1.02 -8.94
N ILE A 95 4.54 -1.64 -9.01
CA ILE A 95 5.83 -0.95 -9.08
C ILE A 95 6.82 -1.66 -10.01
N ALA A 96 7.63 -0.87 -10.72
CA ALA A 96 8.80 -1.37 -11.43
C ALA A 96 10.07 -1.05 -10.64
N LEU A 97 10.86 -2.07 -10.31
CA LEU A 97 12.13 -1.94 -9.61
C LEU A 97 13.26 -2.01 -10.64
N GLY A 98 14.05 -0.94 -10.77
CA GLY A 98 15.14 -0.85 -11.74
C GLY A 98 15.22 0.55 -12.35
N HIS A 99 16.29 0.82 -13.09
CA HIS A 99 16.54 2.17 -13.61
C HIS A 99 15.56 2.51 -14.74
N GLU A 100 14.81 3.60 -14.59
CA GLU A 100 14.25 4.35 -15.72
C GLU A 100 15.36 5.27 -16.24
N GLY A 101 16.16 4.82 -17.21
CA GLY A 101 17.17 5.67 -17.82
C GLY A 101 18.26 4.91 -18.58
N ASP A 102 17.95 4.52 -19.82
CA ASP A 102 18.90 4.61 -20.93
C ASP A 102 18.38 5.68 -21.91
#